data_AF-A0A972CFI0-F1
#
_entry.id   AF-A0A972CFI0-F1
#
_cell.length_a   1.000
_cell.length_b   1.000
_cell.length_c   1.000
_cell.angle_alpha   90.00
_cell.angle_beta   90.00
_cell.angle_gamma   90.00
#
_symmetry.space_group_name_H-M   'P 1'
#
loop_
_entity.id
_entity.type
_entity.pdbx_description
1 polymer ?
#
loop_
_entity_poly.entity_id
_entity_poly.type
_entity_poly.pdbx_seq_one_letter_code
_entity_poly.pdbx_strand_id
1 'polypeptide(L)' 'MTMKDYLEANGVEAKFPREVIKMSFHYEIIEDGEIWMDMLEKRNLLAHTNDEIKKIKEDYFDAISKVYGFLRDKK' A
#
# COMPACT_ATOMS: atom_id res chain seq x y z
N MET A 1 -2.48 10.82 -6.86
CA MET A 1 -1.09 10.38 -6.67
C MET A 1 -1.15 9.11 -5.86
N THR A 2 -0.59 8.04 -6.39
CA THR A 2 -0.41 6.75 -5.74
C THR A 2 1.01 6.64 -5.18
N MET A 3 1.31 5.60 -4.40
CA MET A 3 2.69 5.31 -3.98
C MET A 3 3.63 5.13 -5.18
N LYS A 4 3.15 4.48 -6.24
CA LYS A 4 3.91 4.32 -7.48
C LYS A 4 4.19 5.67 -8.14
N ASP A 5 3.16 6.51 -8.29
CA ASP A 5 3.32 7.84 -8.89
C ASP A 5 4.35 8.68 -8.11
N TYR A 6 4.33 8.60 -6.78
CA TYR A 6 5.27 9.32 -5.93
C TYR A 6 6.70 8.80 -6.11
N LEU A 7 6.90 7.48 -6.14
CA LEU A 7 8.21 6.88 -6.40
C LEU A 7 8.75 7.30 -7.78
N GLU A 8 7.93 7.21 -8.83
CA GLU A 8 8.32 7.58 -10.19
C GLU A 8 8.64 9.09 -10.30
N ALA A 9 7.86 9.94 -9.64
CA ALA A 9 8.12 11.39 -9.58
C ALA A 9 9.45 11.72 -8.87
N ASN A 10 9.92 10.85 -7.97
CA ASN A 10 11.21 10.96 -7.29
C ASN A 10 12.32 10.15 -7.97
N GLY A 11 12.10 9.65 -9.20
CA GLY A 11 13.11 8.92 -9.98
C GLY A 11 13.35 7.49 -9.52
N VAL A 12 12.48 6.93 -8.68
CA VAL A 12 12.55 5.55 -8.22
C VAL A 12 11.70 4.66 -9.12
N GLU A 13 12.34 3.73 -9.82
CA GLU A 13 11.64 2.76 -10.67
C GLU A 13 11.08 1.60 -9.84
N ALA A 14 9.76 1.41 -9.88
CA ALA A 14 9.08 0.27 -9.28
C ALA A 14 7.99 -0.23 -10.22
N LYS A 15 8.24 -1.37 -10.88
CA LYS A 15 7.38 -1.86 -11.97
C LYS A 15 6.24 -2.71 -11.45
N PHE A 16 6.51 -3.55 -10.46
CA PHE A 16 5.55 -4.52 -9.95
C PHE A 16 5.00 -4.11 -8.57
N PRO A 17 3.75 -4.51 -8.22
CA PRO A 17 3.14 -4.13 -6.94
C PRO A 17 3.99 -4.48 -5.70
N ARG A 18 4.64 -5.65 -5.70
CA ARG A 18 5.56 -6.06 -4.63
C ARG A 18 6.77 -5.13 -4.52
N GLU A 19 7.28 -4.63 -5.65
CA GLU A 19 8.41 -3.68 -5.68
C GLU A 19 7.97 -2.31 -5.18
N VAL A 20 6.78 -1.85 -5.58
CA VAL A 20 6.20 -0.58 -5.10
C VAL A 20 6.09 -0.60 -3.58
N ILE A 21 5.60 -1.69 -2.98
CA ILE A 21 5.49 -1.82 -1.52
C ILE A 21 6.88 -1.82 -0.87
N LYS A 22 7.83 -2.61 -1.39
CA LYS A 22 9.20 -2.66 -0.84
C LYS A 22 9.88 -1.29 -0.88
N MET A 23 9.77 -0.59 -2.00
CA MET A 23 10.37 0.75 -2.15
C MET A 23 9.63 1.77 -1.28
N SER A 24 8.31 1.69 -1.19
CA SER A 24 7.54 2.59 -0.32
C SER A 24 7.91 2.42 1.15
N PHE A 25 8.20 1.19 1.58
CA PHE A 25 8.71 0.94 2.92
C PHE A 25 10.15 1.45 3.09
N HIS A 26 11.02 1.19 2.11
CA HIS A 26 12.41 1.63 2.14
C HIS A 26 12.56 3.16 2.20
N TYR A 27 11.69 3.90 1.49
CA TYR A 27 11.65 5.36 1.49
C TYR A 27 10.69 5.94 2.53
N GLU A 28 10.24 5.14 3.50
CA GLU A 28 9.41 5.58 4.64
C GLU A 28 8.08 6.26 4.23
N ILE A 29 7.57 5.93 3.05
CA ILE A 29 6.23 6.32 2.58
C ILE A 29 5.16 5.52 3.34
N ILE A 30 5.48 4.27 3.70
CA ILE A 30 4.68 3.40 4.55
C ILE A 30 5.50 2.92 5.74
N GLU A 31 4.84 2.77 6.89
CA GLU A 31 5.47 2.38 8.15
C GLU A 31 5.54 0.86 8.35
N ASP A 32 4.59 0.10 7.78
CA ASP A 32 4.47 -1.34 8.01
C ASP A 32 4.39 -2.09 6.67
N GLY A 33 5.54 -2.47 6.12
CA GLY A 33 5.59 -3.21 4.85
C GLY A 33 4.89 -4.58 4.89
N GLU A 34 4.77 -5.21 6.06
CA GLU A 34 4.15 -6.53 6.21
C GLU A 34 2.63 -6.45 6.04
N ILE A 35 2.00 -5.46 6.67
CA ILE A 35 0.56 -5.18 6.49
C ILE A 35 0.22 -4.94 5.02
N TRP A 36 1.08 -4.23 4.28
CA TRP A 36 0.86 -3.97 2.85
C TRP A 36 1.10 -5.19 1.98
N MET A 37 2.03 -6.07 2.35
CA MET A 37 2.23 -7.35 1.68
C MET A 37 1.06 -8.31 1.92
N ASP A 38 0.57 -8.41 3.16
CA ASP A 38 -0.63 -9.17 3.51
C ASP A 38 -1.84 -8.65 2.73
N MET A 39 -2.04 -7.32 2.68
CA MET A 39 -3.04 -6.68 1.81
C MET A 39 -2.96 -7.14 0.36
N LEU A 40 -1.75 -7.16 -0.21
CA LEU A 40 -1.55 -7.54 -1.61
C LEU A 40 -1.89 -9.01 -1.87
N GLU A 41 -1.59 -9.89 -0.91
CA GLU A 41 -1.89 -11.32 -0.99
C GLU A 41 -3.37 -11.60 -0.77
N LYS A 42 -3.98 -10.98 0.25
CA LYS A 42 -5.41 -11.10 0.52
C LYS A 42 -6.25 -10.52 -0.60
N ARG A 43 -5.85 -9.44 -1.27
CA ARG A 43 -6.54 -8.96 -2.48
C ARG A 43 -6.66 -10.05 -3.55
N ASN A 44 -5.65 -10.91 -3.70
CA ASN A 44 -5.72 -12.02 -4.66
C ASN A 44 -6.64 -13.15 -4.16
N LEU A 45 -6.75 -13.38 -2.84
CA LEU A 45 -7.69 -14.35 -2.25
C LEU A 45 -9.15 -13.87 -2.23
N LEU A 46 -9.38 -12.59 -1.95
CA LEU A 46 -10.69 -11.95 -1.84
C LEU A 46 -11.43 -11.85 -3.17
N ALA A 47 -10.71 -11.97 -4.30
CA ALA A 47 -11.34 -12.21 -5.60
C ALA A 47 -12.17 -13.51 -5.63
N HIS A 48 -11.98 -14.40 -4.64
CA HIS A 48 -12.61 -15.71 -4.56
C HIS A 48 -13.50 -15.91 -3.32
N THR A 49 -13.52 -15.02 -2.32
CA THR A 49 -14.32 -15.20 -1.07
C THR A 49 -14.79 -13.87 -0.44
N ASN A 50 -16.08 -13.77 -0.09
CA ASN A 50 -16.75 -12.52 0.34
C ASN A 50 -16.79 -12.27 1.87
N ASP A 51 -16.68 -13.29 2.72
CA ASP A 51 -16.94 -13.14 4.18
C ASP A 51 -15.76 -12.57 4.99
N GLU A 52 -14.52 -12.69 4.50
CA GLU A 52 -13.34 -12.17 5.22
C GLU A 52 -13.16 -10.65 5.09
N ILE A 53 -13.91 -10.01 4.18
CA ILE A 53 -13.75 -8.60 3.78
C ILE A 53 -13.91 -7.64 4.97
N LYS A 54 -14.72 -7.98 5.98
CA LYS A 54 -15.09 -7.01 7.02
C LYS A 54 -13.98 -6.77 8.06
N LYS A 55 -13.32 -7.83 8.55
CA LYS A 55 -12.19 -7.71 9.50
C LYS A 55 -10.98 -7.04 8.84
N ILE A 56 -10.71 -7.48 7.62
CA ILE A 56 -9.64 -6.98 6.76
C ILE A 56 -9.76 -5.47 6.51
N LYS A 57 -10.98 -4.96 6.32
CA LYS A 57 -11.22 -3.53 6.10
C LYS A 57 -10.87 -2.68 7.31
N GLU A 58 -11.10 -3.16 8.52
CA GLU A 58 -10.77 -2.42 9.75
C GLU A 58 -9.26 -2.31 9.90
N ASP A 59 -8.53 -3.43 9.73
CA ASP A 59 -7.07 -3.47 9.87
C ASP A 59 -6.34 -2.63 8.81
N TYR A 60 -6.90 -2.50 7.60
CA TYR A 60 -6.25 -1.79 6.49
C TYR A 60 -6.59 -0.31 6.41
N PHE A 61 -7.71 0.11 7.00
CA PHE A 61 -8.17 1.49 6.90
C PHE A 61 -7.15 2.47 7.47
N ASP A 62 -6.55 2.13 8.62
CA ASP A 62 -5.54 2.96 9.26
C ASP A 62 -4.29 3.10 8.39
N ALA A 63 -3.79 1.99 7.84
CA ALA A 63 -2.63 1.99 6.96
C ALA A 63 -2.87 2.82 5.68
N ILE A 64 -4.05 2.70 5.06
CA ILE A 64 -4.43 3.46 3.87
C ILE A 64 -4.55 4.96 4.21
N SER A 65 -5.14 5.29 5.36
CA SER A 65 -5.34 6.67 5.80
C SER A 65 -4.01 7.39 6.05
N LYS A 66 -3.01 6.69 6.62
CA LYS A 66 -1.65 7.22 6.80
C LYS A 66 -1.00 7.59 5.47
N VAL A 67 -1.05 6.68 4.48
CA VAL A 67 -0.50 6.95 3.14
C VAL A 67 -1.23 8.11 2.46
N TYR A 68 -2.55 8.16 2.59
CA TYR A 68 -3.32 9.26 2.03
C TYR A 68 -2.92 10.61 2.64
N GLY A 69 -2.70 10.67 3.96
CA GLY A 69 -2.18 11.85 4.65
C GLY A 69 -0.80 12.25 4.13
N PHE A 70 0.15 11.30 4.11
CA PHE A 70 1.51 11.52 3.62
C PHE A 70 1.53 12.09 2.19
N LEU A 71 0.77 11.49 1.27
CA LEU A 71 0.73 11.92 -0.12
C LEU A 71 0.01 13.27 -0.32
N ARG A 72 -0.91 13.63 0.58
CA ARG A 72 -1.59 14.93 0.57
C ARG A 72 -0.65 16.05 1.00
N ASP A 73 0.18 15.81 2.02
CA ASP A 73 1.07 16.82 2.59
C ASP A 73 2.30 17.10 1.71
N LYS A 74 2.63 16.17 0.80
CA LYS A 74 3.74 16.29 -0.16
C LYS A 74 3.31 16.83 -1.54
N LYS A 75 2.08 17.32 -1.65
CA LYS A 75 1.51 17.92 -2.87
C LYS A 75 1.63 19.43 -2.85
#